data_AF-A0A7D7ZU41-F1
#
_entry.id   AF-A0A7D7ZU41-F1
#
_cell.length_a   1.000
_cell.length_b   1.000
_cell.length_c   1.000
_cell.angle_alpha   90.00
_cell.angle_beta   90.00
_cell.angle_gamma   90.00
#
_symmetry.space_group_name_H-M   'P 1'
#
loop_
_entity.id
_entity.type
_entity.pdbx_description
1 polymer ?
#
loop_
_entity_poly.entity_id
_entity_poly.type
_entity_poly.pdbx_seq_one_letter_code
_entity_poly.pdbx_strand_id
1 'polypeptide(L)'
;MGFDIGFTYHINPQLEFSGSILDIGFINHSKRTYNFTAKGDFVFDGINFQYDGNNTDYWSDLDTAFNNRVPNGKNENSYVSWRPAKINAALKYSFGQRRSVVCYAETKKEHRYNAIGVQLHSVFRPVKSQFALTGFFETSLTEKFHTKVTYTVNDFSNKNIGLAISGEFLNVNIFGAVDNIFGLTDIAAIKSVSVALGINVVFN
;
A
#
# COMPACT_ATOMS: atom_id res chain seq x y z
N MET A 1 15.51 9.62 7.81
CA MET A 1 14.69 9.59 9.05
C MET A 1 13.26 9.28 8.63
N GLY A 2 12.53 8.48 9.40
CA GLY A 2 11.14 8.11 9.13
C GLY A 2 10.32 8.31 10.39
N PHE A 3 9.12 8.88 10.25
CA PHE A 3 8.19 9.08 11.35
C PHE A 3 6.83 8.51 11.00
N ASP A 4 6.23 7.86 11.99
CA ASP A 4 4.92 7.24 11.91
C ASP A 4 4.05 7.86 13.03
N ILE A 5 2.85 8.31 12.67
CA ILE A 5 1.87 8.87 13.60
C ILE A 5 0.56 8.13 13.41
N GLY A 6 -0.07 7.72 14.50
CA GLY A 6 -1.41 7.19 14.50
C GLY A 6 -2.23 7.78 15.64
N PHE A 7 -3.53 7.88 15.44
CA PHE A 7 -4.49 8.20 16.49
C PHE A 7 -5.76 7.38 16.32
N THR A 8 -6.42 7.14 17.45
CA THR A 8 -7.76 6.56 17.52
C THR A 8 -8.60 7.45 18.43
N TYR A 9 -9.76 7.86 17.93
CA TYR A 9 -10.71 8.73 18.62
C TYR A 9 -12.07 8.04 18.73
N HIS A 10 -12.52 7.81 19.96
CA HIS A 10 -13.85 7.26 20.23
C HIS A 10 -14.87 8.39 20.29
N ILE A 11 -15.66 8.55 19.23
CA ILE A 11 -16.72 9.57 19.16
C ILE A 11 -17.82 9.23 20.18
N ASN A 12 -18.12 7.93 20.33
CA ASN A 12 -18.97 7.38 21.39
C ASN A 12 -18.57 5.89 21.61
N PRO A 13 -19.19 5.16 22.56
CA PRO A 13 -18.85 3.74 22.81
C PRO A 13 -19.06 2.77 21.64
N GLN A 14 -19.63 3.24 20.52
CA GLN A 14 -19.91 2.44 19.33
C GLN A 14 -19.10 2.90 18.13
N LEU A 15 -18.90 4.22 18.00
CA LEU A 15 -18.31 4.84 16.83
C LEU A 15 -16.87 5.27 17.13
N GLU A 16 -15.94 4.68 16.40
CA GLU A 16 -14.51 4.89 16.51
C GLU A 16 -13.97 5.39 15.16
N PHE A 17 -13.19 6.44 15.20
CA PHE A 17 -12.41 6.92 14.06
C PHE A 17 -10.93 6.69 14.33
N SER A 18 -10.20 6.18 13.35
CA SER A 18 -8.75 6.02 13.44
C SER A 18 -8.08 6.57 12.20
N GLY A 19 -6.88 7.11 12.38
CA GLY A 19 -6.08 7.67 11.31
C GLY A 19 -4.60 7.42 11.58
N SER A 20 -3.83 7.13 10.53
CA SER A 20 -2.38 7.08 10.62
C SER A 20 -1.71 7.57 9.36
N ILE A 21 -0.52 8.12 9.53
CA ILE A 21 0.40 8.42 8.45
C ILE A 21 1.70 7.69 8.78
N LEU A 22 2.17 6.88 7.84
CA LEU A 22 3.36 6.06 7.97
C LEU A 22 4.40 6.47 6.92
N ASP A 23 5.66 6.15 7.20
CA ASP A 23 6.79 6.31 6.30
C ASP A 23 7.03 7.77 5.87
N ILE A 24 6.67 8.77 6.70
CA ILE A 24 7.02 10.17 6.43
C ILE A 24 8.53 10.31 6.57
N GLY A 25 9.22 10.43 5.45
CA GLY A 25 10.67 10.49 5.48
C GLY A 25 11.30 10.64 4.11
N PHE A 26 12.59 10.95 4.15
CA PHE A 26 13.42 11.06 2.97
C PHE A 26 14.77 10.37 3.19
N ILE A 27 15.40 10.01 2.08
CA ILE A 27 16.76 9.49 2.01
C ILE A 27 17.60 10.55 1.30
N ASN A 28 18.64 11.06 1.97
CA ASN A 28 19.61 11.95 1.36
C ASN A 28 20.79 11.14 0.85
N HIS A 29 21.01 11.14 -0.46
CA HIS A 29 22.14 10.48 -1.10
C HIS A 29 23.25 11.51 -1.28
N SER A 30 24.31 11.40 -0.48
CA SER A 30 25.44 12.35 -0.47
C SER A 30 26.78 11.77 -0.93
N LYS A 31 26.87 10.46 -1.14
CA LYS A 31 28.09 9.76 -1.58
C LYS A 31 27.77 8.72 -2.64
N ARG A 32 28.70 8.53 -3.59
CA ARG A 32 28.58 7.59 -4.72
C ARG A 32 27.29 7.80 -5.54
N THR A 33 26.96 9.07 -5.75
CA THR A 33 25.80 9.52 -6.53
C THR A 33 26.18 9.60 -8.00
N TYR A 34 25.37 8.99 -8.86
CA TYR A 34 25.49 9.11 -10.31
C TYR A 34 24.15 9.59 -10.85
N ASN A 35 24.02 10.89 -11.08
CA ASN A 35 22.84 11.45 -11.72
C ASN A 35 23.09 11.52 -13.22
N PHE A 36 22.28 10.80 -13.98
CA PHE A 36 22.23 10.91 -15.43
C PHE A 36 21.10 11.87 -15.80
N THR A 37 21.40 12.86 -16.62
CA THR A 37 20.41 13.76 -17.18
C THR A 37 20.49 13.71 -18.69
N ALA A 38 19.37 13.46 -19.36
CA ALA A 38 19.21 13.65 -20.79
C ALA A 38 18.02 14.61 -20.97
N LYS A 39 18.27 15.79 -21.53
CA LYS A 39 17.25 16.82 -21.72
C LYS A 39 17.34 17.38 -23.12
N GLY A 40 16.24 17.32 -23.84
CA GLY A 40 16.13 17.82 -25.20
C GLY A 40 14.98 17.14 -25.91
N ASP A 41 14.49 17.78 -26.96
CA ASP A 41 13.44 17.24 -27.82
C ASP A 41 14.09 16.76 -29.12
N PHE A 42 13.82 15.52 -29.50
CA PHE A 42 14.32 14.92 -30.73
C PHE A 42 13.16 14.45 -31.59
N VAL A 43 12.98 15.12 -32.74
CA VAL A 43 12.05 14.68 -33.79
C VAL A 43 12.85 13.99 -34.88
N PHE A 44 12.44 12.77 -35.22
CA PHE A 44 13.09 11.92 -36.21
C PHE A 44 12.16 11.69 -37.41
N ASP A 45 12.52 12.25 -38.55
CA ASP A 45 11.73 12.18 -39.79
C ASP A 45 12.07 10.98 -40.69
N GLY A 46 12.97 10.10 -40.21
CA GLY A 46 13.47 8.95 -40.96
C GLY A 46 14.83 9.20 -41.62
N ILE A 47 15.47 8.11 -42.08
CA ILE A 47 16.73 8.16 -42.84
C ILE A 47 16.41 7.89 -44.31
N ASN A 48 16.89 8.76 -45.20
CA ASN A 48 16.80 8.54 -46.64
C ASN A 48 18.10 7.89 -47.17
N PHE A 49 18.09 6.57 -47.28
CA PHE A 49 19.24 5.81 -47.77
C PHE A 49 19.58 6.17 -49.22
N GLN A 50 20.78 6.72 -49.43
CA GLN A 50 21.37 6.88 -50.75
C GLN A 50 22.07 5.59 -51.16
N TYR A 51 21.83 5.14 -52.39
CA TYR A 51 22.43 3.95 -52.99
C TYR A 51 23.43 4.35 -54.08
N ASP A 52 24.35 5.26 -53.75
CA ASP A 52 25.29 5.92 -54.66
C ASP A 52 26.69 5.26 -54.70
N GLY A 53 26.83 4.09 -54.07
CA GLY A 53 28.11 3.38 -53.94
C GLY A 53 29.01 3.91 -52.82
N ASN A 54 28.61 4.96 -52.11
CA ASN A 54 29.28 5.40 -50.88
C ASN A 54 28.82 4.56 -49.69
N ASN A 55 29.75 4.18 -48.82
CA ASN A 55 29.46 3.44 -47.60
C ASN A 55 29.17 4.41 -46.44
N THR A 56 28.14 5.24 -46.58
CA THR A 56 27.74 6.23 -45.57
C THR A 56 27.21 5.51 -44.32
N ASP A 57 27.77 5.85 -43.15
CA ASP A 57 27.32 5.31 -41.87
C ASP A 57 26.16 6.14 -41.30
N TYR A 58 24.96 5.84 -41.80
CA TYR A 58 23.73 6.50 -41.38
C TYR A 58 23.42 6.35 -39.88
N TRP A 59 23.97 5.33 -39.22
CA TRP A 59 23.78 5.13 -37.78
C TRP A 59 24.63 6.10 -36.97
N SER A 60 25.87 6.34 -37.39
CA SER A 60 26.74 7.35 -36.78
C SER A 60 26.15 8.75 -36.90
N ASP A 61 25.58 9.09 -38.06
CA ASP A 61 24.94 10.40 -38.29
C ASP A 61 23.70 10.57 -37.40
N LEU A 62 22.88 9.52 -37.26
CA LEU A 62 21.71 9.54 -36.38
C LEU A 62 22.12 9.68 -34.90
N ASP A 63 23.11 8.90 -34.45
CA ASP A 63 23.62 8.98 -33.08
C ASP A 63 24.17 10.37 -32.78
N THR A 64 24.91 10.96 -33.72
CA THR A 64 25.43 12.33 -33.60
C THR A 64 24.29 13.35 -33.54
N ALA A 65 23.29 13.24 -34.41
CA ALA A 65 22.13 14.13 -34.42
C ALA A 65 21.32 14.03 -33.10
N PHE A 66 21.16 12.82 -32.57
CA PHE A 66 20.50 12.58 -31.30
C PHE A 66 21.29 13.18 -30.13
N ASN A 67 22.58 12.87 -30.02
CA ASN A 67 23.44 13.34 -28.93
C ASN A 67 23.59 14.88 -28.91
N ASN A 68 23.53 15.53 -30.08
CA ASN A 68 23.56 16.99 -30.17
C ASN A 68 22.25 17.64 -29.69
N ARG A 69 21.10 17.04 -29.98
CA ARG A 69 19.77 17.58 -29.61
C ARG A 69 19.33 17.18 -28.21
N VAL A 70 19.79 16.04 -27.72
CA VAL A 70 19.53 15.53 -26.37
C VAL A 70 20.87 15.41 -25.63
N PRO A 71 21.49 16.55 -25.28
CA PRO A 71 22.74 16.53 -24.54
C PRO A 71 22.55 15.73 -23.24
N ASN A 72 23.40 14.73 -23.07
CA ASN A 72 23.46 13.97 -21.84
C ASN A 72 24.54 14.55 -20.91
N GLY A 73 24.30 14.43 -19.61
CA GLY A 73 25.17 14.93 -18.58
C GLY A 73 25.25 13.93 -17.43
N LYS A 74 26.42 13.85 -16.82
CA LYS A 74 26.65 13.09 -15.59
C LYS A 74 27.11 14.05 -14.51
N ASN A 75 26.49 14.00 -13.34
CA ASN A 75 26.99 14.70 -12.16
C ASN A 75 26.91 13.81 -10.93
N GLU A 76 27.73 14.14 -9.94
CA GLU A 76 27.77 13.45 -8.65
C GLU A 76 27.03 14.24 -7.56
N ASN A 77 26.13 15.14 -7.94
CA ASN A 77 25.45 16.00 -6.98
C ASN A 77 24.60 15.17 -6.01
N SER A 78 24.56 15.61 -4.76
CA SER A 78 23.67 15.01 -3.77
C SER A 78 22.21 15.23 -4.17
N TYR A 79 21.36 14.24 -3.92
CA TYR A 79 19.93 14.35 -4.16
C TYR A 79 19.12 13.72 -3.03
N VAL A 80 17.88 14.17 -2.89
CA VAL A 80 16.94 13.68 -1.90
C VAL A 80 15.86 12.85 -2.57
N SER A 81 15.63 11.64 -2.07
CA SER A 81 14.54 10.76 -2.47
C SER A 81 13.49 10.68 -1.36
N TRP A 82 12.24 11.00 -1.68
CA TRP A 82 11.12 10.88 -0.75
C TRP A 82 10.66 9.44 -0.66
N ARG A 83 10.48 8.94 0.56
CA ARG A 83 9.89 7.63 0.79
C ARG A 83 8.38 7.69 0.51
N PRO A 84 7.78 6.63 -0.06
CA PRO A 84 6.33 6.61 -0.26
C PRO A 84 5.59 6.64 1.08
N ALA A 85 5.04 7.79 1.43
CA ALA A 85 4.22 7.95 2.62
C ALA A 85 2.91 7.17 2.44
N LYS A 86 2.41 6.58 3.53
CA LYS A 86 1.14 5.85 3.54
C LYS A 86 0.17 6.55 4.46
N ILE A 87 -1.09 6.67 4.06
CA ILE A 87 -2.18 7.18 4.91
C ILE A 87 -3.19 6.06 5.10
N ASN A 88 -3.60 5.84 6.35
CA ASN A 88 -4.74 5.01 6.69
C ASN A 88 -5.77 5.87 7.41
N ALA A 89 -7.04 5.68 7.09
CA ALA A 89 -8.15 6.22 7.87
C ALA A 89 -9.23 5.16 7.95
N ALA A 90 -9.86 4.99 9.10
CA ALA A 90 -10.98 4.06 9.24
C ALA A 90 -12.05 4.62 10.18
N LEU A 91 -13.30 4.38 9.81
CA LEU A 91 -14.46 4.64 10.64
C LEU A 91 -15.14 3.31 10.93
N LYS A 92 -15.30 2.98 12.21
CA LYS A 92 -15.81 1.69 12.69
C LYS A 92 -17.00 1.93 13.61
N TYR A 93 -18.12 1.27 13.34
CA TYR A 93 -19.30 1.26 14.17
C TYR A 93 -19.53 -0.15 14.76
N SER A 94 -19.48 -0.25 16.09
CA SER A 94 -19.57 -1.48 16.86
C SER A 94 -20.97 -1.67 17.46
N PHE A 95 -21.54 -2.86 17.30
CA PHE A 95 -22.91 -3.20 17.71
C PHE A 95 -23.04 -4.66 18.16
N GLY A 96 -24.22 -5.01 18.69
CA GLY A 96 -24.48 -6.33 19.26
C GLY A 96 -24.42 -6.35 20.79
N GLN A 97 -24.50 -7.56 21.35
CA GLN A 97 -24.67 -7.77 22.79
C GLN A 97 -23.44 -7.28 23.57
N ARG A 98 -23.67 -6.47 24.61
CA ARG A 98 -22.64 -6.03 25.56
C ARG A 98 -22.40 -7.18 26.55
N ARG A 99 -21.22 -7.79 26.57
CA ARG A 99 -20.86 -8.65 27.70
C ARG A 99 -20.24 -7.80 28.81
N SER A 100 -20.95 -7.72 29.93
CA SER A 100 -20.36 -7.40 31.22
C SER A 100 -19.47 -8.56 31.61
N VAL A 101 -18.14 -8.38 31.62
CA VAL A 101 -17.26 -9.31 32.34
C VAL A 101 -17.61 -9.15 33.81
N VAL A 102 -18.39 -10.08 34.35
CA VAL A 102 -18.63 -10.17 35.79
C VAL A 102 -17.34 -10.69 36.42
N CYS A 103 -16.54 -9.77 36.98
CA CYS A 103 -15.55 -10.05 38.00
C CYS A 103 -15.52 -8.85 38.94
N TYR A 104 -15.24 -9.09 40.22
CA TYR A 104 -15.30 -8.16 41.36
C TYR A 104 -14.28 -6.99 41.29
N ALA A 105 -14.22 -6.26 40.18
CA ALA A 105 -13.36 -5.09 39.98
C ALA A 105 -14.02 -4.12 38.98
N GLU A 106 -13.93 -2.82 39.26
CA GLU A 106 -14.58 -1.70 38.56
C GLU A 106 -14.10 -1.44 37.12
N THR A 107 -13.53 -2.42 36.42
CA THR A 107 -13.05 -2.24 35.04
C THR A 107 -14.04 -2.84 34.03
N LYS A 108 -14.99 -2.02 33.58
CA LYS A 108 -15.92 -2.34 32.48
C LYS A 108 -15.17 -2.31 31.14
N LYS A 109 -14.60 -3.43 30.69
CA LYS A 109 -14.24 -3.59 29.28
C LYS A 109 -15.49 -3.99 28.50
N GLU A 110 -16.13 -3.03 27.84
CA GLU A 110 -17.26 -3.30 26.96
C GLU A 110 -16.75 -3.96 25.66
N HIS A 111 -17.01 -5.25 25.47
CA HIS A 111 -16.79 -5.94 24.20
C HIS A 111 -18.11 -6.12 23.45
N ARG A 112 -18.10 -5.76 22.17
CA ARG A 112 -19.22 -5.91 21.24
C ARG A 112 -18.82 -6.92 20.17
N TYR A 113 -19.74 -7.82 19.86
CA TYR A 113 -19.47 -8.94 18.97
C TYR A 113 -19.28 -8.55 17.51
N ASN A 114 -19.95 -7.48 17.06
CA ASN A 114 -19.99 -7.14 15.65
C ASN A 114 -19.53 -5.70 15.43
N ALA A 115 -18.89 -5.45 14.29
CA ALA A 115 -18.63 -4.11 13.81
C ALA A 115 -18.80 -4.03 12.29
N ILE A 116 -19.19 -2.86 11.82
CA ILE A 116 -19.15 -2.53 10.40
C ILE A 116 -18.34 -1.25 10.25
N GLY A 117 -17.62 -1.11 9.15
CA GLY A 117 -16.86 0.10 8.93
C GLY A 117 -16.35 0.27 7.52
N VAL A 118 -15.69 1.40 7.34
CA VAL A 118 -15.01 1.76 6.11
C VAL A 118 -13.57 2.12 6.44
N GLN A 119 -12.66 1.73 5.57
CA GLN A 119 -11.24 2.00 5.67
C GLN A 119 -10.74 2.56 4.33
N LEU A 120 -10.00 3.66 4.39
CA LEU A 120 -9.26 4.22 3.29
C LEU A 120 -7.77 3.94 3.52
N HIS A 121 -7.11 3.38 2.51
CA HIS A 121 -5.67 3.23 2.45
C HIS A 121 -5.13 3.98 1.23
N SER A 122 -4.05 4.73 1.41
CA SER A 122 -3.38 5.43 0.33
C SER A 122 -1.87 5.33 0.44
N VAL A 123 -1.20 5.23 -0.71
CA VAL A 123 0.27 5.26 -0.82
C VAL A 123 0.67 6.32 -1.84
N PHE A 124 1.44 7.31 -1.40
CA PHE A 124 1.95 8.40 -2.24
C PHE A 124 3.27 7.98 -2.88
N ARG A 125 3.22 7.40 -4.08
CA ARG A 125 4.44 7.05 -4.82
C ARG A 125 4.90 8.22 -5.70
N PRO A 126 6.21 8.31 -6.03
CA PRO A 126 6.74 9.41 -6.85
C PRO A 126 6.03 9.62 -8.19
N VAL A 127 5.54 8.55 -8.82
CA VAL A 127 4.88 8.61 -10.14
C VAL A 127 3.36 8.79 -10.02
N LYS A 128 2.70 8.00 -9.17
CA LYS A 128 1.24 8.02 -9.02
C LYS A 128 0.84 7.60 -7.60
N SER A 129 -0.05 8.35 -6.99
CA SER A 129 -0.70 7.98 -5.74
C SER A 129 -1.72 6.87 -5.97
N GLN A 130 -1.71 5.86 -5.10
CA GLN A 130 -2.64 4.72 -5.13
C GLN A 130 -3.63 4.83 -3.99
N PHE A 131 -4.89 4.50 -4.24
CA PHE A 131 -5.95 4.52 -3.25
C PHE A 131 -6.68 3.17 -3.22
N ALA A 132 -7.10 2.78 -2.02
CA ALA A 132 -7.94 1.62 -1.79
C ALA A 132 -9.02 1.98 -0.76
N LEU A 133 -10.28 1.82 -1.14
CA LEU A 133 -11.43 1.99 -0.25
C LEU A 133 -11.99 0.61 0.08
N THR A 134 -12.06 0.30 1.36
CA THR A 134 -12.47 -1.00 1.88
C THR A 134 -13.68 -0.84 2.78
N GLY A 135 -14.80 -1.44 2.43
CA GLY A 135 -15.87 -1.72 3.39
C GLY A 135 -15.58 -3.02 4.13
N PHE A 136 -15.91 -3.10 5.41
CA PHE A 136 -15.69 -4.31 6.19
C PHE A 136 -16.82 -4.60 7.17
N PHE A 137 -17.01 -5.89 7.44
CA PHE A 137 -17.82 -6.41 8.53
C PHE A 137 -16.95 -7.32 9.40
N GLU A 138 -16.94 -7.08 10.69
CA GLU A 138 -16.23 -7.86 11.70
C GLU A 138 -17.25 -8.56 12.61
N THR A 139 -16.98 -9.81 12.95
CA THR A 139 -17.75 -10.57 13.92
C THR A 139 -16.83 -11.45 14.76
N SER A 140 -17.17 -11.61 16.04
CA SER A 140 -16.48 -12.51 16.94
C SER A 140 -17.30 -13.78 17.10
N LEU A 141 -16.79 -14.94 16.68
CA LEU A 141 -17.49 -16.21 16.89
C LEU A 141 -17.38 -16.65 18.34
N THR A 142 -16.23 -16.37 18.97
CA THR A 142 -15.99 -16.57 20.40
C THR A 142 -15.20 -15.37 20.95
N GLU A 143 -14.98 -15.31 22.26
CA GLU A 143 -14.13 -14.27 22.88
C GLU A 143 -12.66 -14.35 22.43
N LYS A 144 -12.25 -15.48 21.85
CA LYS A 144 -10.89 -15.72 21.38
C LYS A 144 -10.78 -15.84 19.87
N PHE A 145 -11.89 -15.79 19.14
CA PHE A 145 -11.91 -16.03 17.70
C PHE A 145 -12.72 -14.95 16.99
N HIS A 146 -12.03 -14.19 16.14
CA HIS A 146 -12.59 -13.07 15.41
C HIS A 146 -12.43 -13.28 13.91
N THR A 147 -13.41 -12.78 13.16
CA THR A 147 -13.48 -12.87 11.71
C THR A 147 -13.80 -11.51 11.13
N LYS A 148 -13.21 -11.19 9.98
CA LYS A 148 -13.45 -9.96 9.24
C LYS A 148 -13.61 -10.28 7.76
N VAL A 149 -14.72 -9.84 7.17
CA VAL A 149 -14.94 -9.88 5.73
C VAL A 149 -14.77 -8.48 5.17
N THR A 150 -14.05 -8.36 4.06
CA THR A 150 -13.73 -7.08 3.42
C THR A 150 -14.19 -7.06 1.98
N TYR A 151 -14.59 -5.87 1.51
CA TYR A 151 -14.81 -5.57 0.11
C TYR A 151 -14.02 -4.32 -0.24
N THR A 152 -13.01 -4.48 -1.10
CA THR A 152 -12.06 -3.42 -1.46
C THR A 152 -12.21 -3.04 -2.92
N VAL A 153 -12.22 -1.74 -3.17
CA VAL A 153 -12.11 -1.12 -4.50
C VAL A 153 -10.79 -0.37 -4.56
N ASN A 154 -9.97 -0.64 -5.57
CA ASN A 154 -8.68 0.03 -5.77
C ASN A 154 -8.36 0.20 -7.26
N ASP A 155 -7.24 0.85 -7.57
CA ASP A 155 -6.77 1.13 -8.94
C ASP A 155 -6.66 -0.10 -9.88
N PHE A 156 -6.61 -1.32 -9.33
CA PHE A 156 -6.38 -2.55 -10.10
C PHE A 156 -7.63 -3.42 -10.26
N SER A 157 -8.52 -3.40 -9.26
CA SER A 157 -9.72 -4.24 -9.22
C SER A 157 -10.87 -3.53 -8.49
N ASN A 158 -12.05 -3.61 -9.11
CA ASN A 158 -13.31 -3.14 -8.53
C ASN A 158 -14.01 -4.23 -7.72
N LYS A 159 -13.46 -5.45 -7.65
CA LYS A 159 -14.08 -6.61 -7.00
C LYS A 159 -13.02 -7.40 -6.23
N ASN A 160 -12.62 -6.89 -5.07
CA ASN A 160 -11.71 -7.62 -4.18
C ASN A 160 -12.44 -7.95 -2.88
N ILE A 161 -12.79 -9.23 -2.70
CA ILE A 161 -13.39 -9.73 -1.46
C ILE A 161 -12.31 -10.47 -0.67
N GLY A 162 -12.12 -10.05 0.58
CA GLY A 162 -11.16 -10.64 1.49
C GLY A 162 -11.81 -11.20 2.75
N LEU A 163 -11.05 -12.05 3.43
CA LEU A 163 -11.39 -12.69 4.68
C LEU A 163 -10.15 -12.66 5.57
N ALA A 164 -10.34 -12.21 6.80
CA ALA A 164 -9.35 -12.34 7.85
C ALA A 164 -9.94 -13.08 9.04
N ILE A 165 -9.10 -13.85 9.71
CA ILE A 165 -9.40 -14.57 10.95
C ILE A 165 -8.28 -14.31 11.94
N SER A 166 -8.63 -14.21 13.22
CA SER A 166 -7.65 -14.18 14.31
C SER A 166 -8.12 -15.04 15.47
N GLY A 167 -7.16 -15.66 16.13
CA GLY A 167 -7.36 -16.62 17.21
C GLY A 167 -6.38 -16.39 18.35
N GLU A 168 -6.89 -16.27 19.57
CA GLU A 168 -6.08 -16.18 20.78
C GLU A 168 -5.98 -17.54 21.46
N PHE A 169 -4.74 -18.02 21.61
CA PHE A 169 -4.40 -19.26 22.29
C PHE A 169 -3.32 -19.00 23.34
N LEU A 170 -3.68 -19.13 24.62
CA LEU A 170 -2.83 -18.78 25.76
C LEU A 170 -2.31 -17.33 25.63
N ASN A 171 -1.00 -17.17 25.54
CA ASN A 171 -0.30 -15.89 25.44
C ASN A 171 0.06 -15.56 23.98
N VAL A 172 -0.59 -16.22 23.01
CA VAL A 172 -0.28 -16.09 21.58
C VAL A 172 -1.56 -15.74 20.81
N ASN A 173 -1.51 -14.68 20.02
CA ASN A 173 -2.54 -14.33 19.05
C ASN A 173 -2.01 -14.64 17.65
N ILE A 174 -2.71 -15.48 16.91
CA ILE A 174 -2.39 -15.86 15.53
C ILE A 174 -3.45 -15.25 14.62
N PHE A 175 -3.03 -14.63 13.53
CA PHE A 175 -3.96 -14.09 12.54
C PHE A 175 -3.54 -14.45 11.12
N GLY A 176 -4.56 -14.57 10.27
CA GLY A 176 -4.41 -14.79 8.85
C GLY A 176 -5.41 -13.96 8.06
N ALA A 177 -5.00 -13.42 6.93
CA ALA A 177 -5.85 -12.67 6.02
C ALA A 177 -5.55 -13.09 4.58
N VAL A 178 -6.59 -13.14 3.76
CA VAL A 178 -6.48 -13.38 2.32
C VAL A 178 -7.42 -12.42 1.59
N ASP A 179 -6.91 -11.82 0.53
CA ASP A 179 -7.67 -10.98 -0.37
C ASP A 179 -7.93 -11.69 -1.70
N ASN A 180 -8.99 -11.27 -2.39
CA ASN A 180 -9.43 -11.75 -3.69
C ASN A 180 -9.73 -13.26 -3.71
N ILE A 181 -10.48 -13.72 -2.71
CA ILE A 181 -10.78 -15.15 -2.48
C ILE A 181 -11.46 -15.80 -3.69
N PHE A 182 -12.36 -15.08 -4.35
CA PHE A 182 -13.05 -15.60 -5.54
C PHE A 182 -12.12 -15.71 -6.76
N GLY A 183 -11.03 -14.95 -6.82
CA GLY A 183 -10.05 -15.14 -7.87
C GLY A 183 -9.12 -16.33 -7.62
N LEU A 184 -9.14 -16.96 -6.44
CA LEU A 184 -8.39 -18.20 -6.19
C LEU A 184 -8.99 -19.41 -6.92
N THR A 185 -10.25 -19.34 -7.38
CA THR A 185 -10.84 -20.41 -8.19
C THR A 185 -10.32 -20.41 -9.62
N ASP A 186 -9.81 -19.28 -10.11
CA ASP A 186 -9.18 -19.13 -11.43
C ASP A 186 -7.91 -18.29 -11.32
N ILE A 187 -6.84 -18.95 -10.88
CA ILE A 187 -5.52 -18.34 -10.63
C ILE A 187 -4.92 -17.79 -11.93
N ALA A 188 -5.29 -18.32 -13.10
CA ALA A 188 -4.75 -17.86 -14.38
C ALA A 188 -5.36 -16.51 -14.83
N ALA A 189 -6.61 -16.23 -14.45
CA ALA A 189 -7.30 -14.97 -14.74
C ALA A 189 -7.09 -13.88 -13.68
N ILE A 190 -6.46 -14.21 -12.54
CA ILE A 190 -6.35 -13.28 -11.41
C ILE A 190 -5.23 -12.24 -11.61
N LYS A 191 -5.53 -10.97 -11.32
CA LYS A 191 -4.54 -9.88 -11.41
C LYS A 191 -3.68 -9.72 -10.15
N SER A 192 -4.23 -10.09 -8.99
CA SER A 192 -3.53 -9.96 -7.70
C SER A 192 -4.17 -10.84 -6.63
N VAL A 193 -3.35 -11.58 -5.89
CA VAL A 193 -3.68 -12.27 -4.62
C VAL A 193 -2.79 -11.67 -3.54
N SER A 194 -3.32 -11.47 -2.33
CA SER A 194 -2.53 -11.13 -1.15
C SER A 194 -2.86 -12.10 -0.02
N VAL A 195 -1.84 -12.62 0.65
CA VAL A 195 -1.96 -13.48 1.83
C VAL A 195 -1.08 -12.89 2.91
N ALA A 196 -1.65 -12.68 4.10
CA ALA A 196 -0.94 -12.18 5.27
C ALA A 196 -1.11 -13.19 6.42
N LEU A 197 -0.01 -13.52 7.08
CA LEU A 197 0.02 -14.38 8.26
C LEU A 197 0.86 -13.69 9.33
N GLY A 198 0.43 -13.77 10.59
CA GLY A 198 1.19 -13.18 11.68
C GLY A 198 0.86 -13.79 13.04
N ILE A 199 1.80 -13.58 13.96
CA ILE A 199 1.77 -14.09 15.33
C ILE A 199 2.23 -12.97 16.25
N ASN A 200 1.43 -12.68 17.27
CA ASN A 200 1.77 -11.77 18.36
C ASN A 200 1.87 -12.58 19.65
N VAL A 201 2.96 -12.41 20.40
CA VAL A 201 3.14 -13.04 21.73
C VAL A 201 2.97 -11.97 22.79
N VAL A 202 2.06 -12.21 23.73
CA VAL A 202 1.74 -11.29 24.83
C VAL A 202 2.48 -11.76 26.08
N PHE A 203 3.44 -10.97 26.55
CA PHE A 203 4.13 -11.20 27.81
C PHE A 203 3.46 -10.34 28.90
N ASN A 204 3.00 -10.99 29.98
CA ASN A 204 2.52 -10.32 31.19
C ASN A 204 3.68 -10.10 32.16
#